data_AF-A0A7M5X6H5-F1
#
_entry.id   AF-A0A7M5X6H5-F1
#
_cell.length_a   1.000
_cell.length_b   1.000
_cell.length_c   1.000
_cell.angle_alpha   90.00
_cell.angle_beta   90.00
_cell.angle_gamma   90.00
#
_symmetry.space_group_name_H-M   'P 1'
#
loop_
_entity.id
_entity.type
_entity.pdbx_description
1 polymer ?
#
loop_
_entity_poly.entity_id
_entity_poly.type
_entity_poly.pdbx_seq_one_letter_code
_entity_poly.pdbx_strand_id
1 'polypeptide(L)'
;MATVGIRPSSQGQAINLKDFEINYDAETEEFDMECKKFMNEFVGHIFEADGYSTQEDKAKFGLLVQHQEGRSWFAKFVDGQRVKSKEVTEFAFYRLVQYFAVCLFECNVADDFAPATTLMNMCFTYNFTSTNAIGRTAGQSSKQFVYEYLKDQPIWKSLRFWDSAFLMAIHADRTKRIGAMSGWNTWDQQQKDDFEIGEENSAFAHLASFLYMMNALGVEKNDREIFRNKMSTIGNLREEQIRELEESIEILQ
;
A
#
# COMPACT_ATOMS: atom_id res chain seq x y z
N MET A 1 53.83 38.96 -7.32
CA MET A 1 53.12 38.17 -8.35
C MET A 1 53.15 36.71 -7.92
N ALA A 2 52.05 36.21 -7.38
CA ALA A 2 51.90 34.83 -6.93
C ALA A 2 51.25 34.00 -8.04
N THR A 3 51.90 32.94 -8.48
CA THR A 3 51.37 32.01 -9.48
C THR A 3 50.54 30.94 -8.76
N VAL A 4 49.21 31.07 -8.86
CA VAL A 4 48.25 30.10 -8.32
C VAL A 4 48.22 28.89 -9.26
N GLY A 5 48.74 27.75 -8.78
CA GLY A 5 48.60 26.46 -9.44
C GLY A 5 47.20 25.90 -9.26
N ILE A 6 46.43 25.84 -10.33
CA ILE A 6 45.12 25.17 -10.38
C ILE A 6 45.36 23.65 -10.33
N ARG A 7 44.90 22.99 -9.26
CA ARG A 7 44.71 21.53 -9.26
C ARG A 7 43.32 21.22 -9.85
N PRO A 8 43.21 20.37 -10.88
CA PRO A 8 41.93 19.75 -11.19
C PRO A 8 41.71 18.57 -10.22
N SER A 9 40.79 18.76 -9.29
CA SER A 9 40.17 17.67 -8.53
C SER A 9 39.00 17.11 -9.34
N SER A 10 39.23 16.03 -10.06
CA SER A 10 38.16 15.20 -10.62
C SER A 10 38.60 13.74 -10.60
N GLN A 11 38.60 13.14 -9.41
CA GLN A 11 38.39 11.70 -9.32
C GLN A 11 36.89 11.47 -9.58
N GLY A 12 36.53 11.37 -10.85
CA GLY A 12 35.31 10.65 -11.21
C GLY A 12 35.52 9.21 -10.77
N GLN A 13 34.72 8.75 -9.79
CA GLN A 13 34.63 7.32 -9.52
C GLN A 13 34.19 6.64 -10.82
N ALA A 14 35.06 5.79 -11.34
CA ALA A 14 34.75 4.97 -12.48
C ALA A 14 33.57 4.07 -12.12
N ILE A 15 32.55 4.09 -12.99
CA ILE A 15 31.35 3.28 -12.87
C ILE A 15 31.78 1.82 -12.89
N ASN A 16 31.57 1.10 -11.79
CA ASN A 16 31.85 -0.32 -11.73
C ASN A 16 30.66 -1.09 -12.30
N LEU A 17 30.76 -1.43 -13.59
CA LEU A 17 29.76 -2.23 -14.31
C LEU A 17 29.42 -3.58 -13.64
N LYS A 18 30.22 -4.03 -12.66
CA LYS A 18 29.97 -5.26 -11.90
C LYS A 18 28.87 -5.14 -10.85
N ASP A 19 28.51 -3.93 -10.42
CA ASP A 19 27.39 -3.76 -9.48
C ASP A 19 26.02 -4.00 -10.17
N PHE A 20 26.02 -4.11 -11.51
CA PHE A 20 24.88 -4.52 -12.34
C PHE A 20 24.98 -5.98 -12.83
N GLU A 21 26.00 -6.75 -12.43
CA GLU A 21 26.19 -8.18 -12.77
C GLU A 21 25.50 -9.13 -11.78
N ILE A 22 24.57 -8.64 -10.96
CA ILE A 22 23.75 -9.52 -10.11
C ILE A 22 22.74 -10.21 -11.02
N ASN A 23 22.72 -11.54 -11.00
CA ASN A 23 21.74 -12.31 -11.75
C ASN A 23 20.38 -12.21 -11.04
N TYR A 24 19.62 -11.16 -11.39
CA TYR A 24 18.28 -10.89 -10.88
C TYR A 24 17.24 -11.95 -11.30
N ASP A 25 17.58 -12.89 -12.19
CA ASP A 25 16.68 -13.96 -12.63
C ASP A 25 16.59 -15.15 -11.65
N ALA A 26 17.42 -15.19 -10.60
CA ALA A 26 17.39 -16.25 -9.61
C ALA A 26 16.80 -15.75 -8.28
N GLU A 27 15.53 -16.10 -8.03
CA GLU A 27 14.82 -15.95 -6.73
C GLU A 27 15.52 -16.80 -5.64
N THR A 28 16.65 -16.32 -5.15
CA THR A 28 17.49 -16.98 -4.13
C THR A 28 17.32 -16.32 -2.77
N GLU A 29 17.66 -17.04 -1.70
CA GLU A 29 17.70 -16.46 -0.34
C GLU A 29 18.65 -15.25 -0.28
N GLU A 30 19.75 -15.28 -1.04
CA GLU A 30 20.69 -14.15 -1.15
C GLU A 30 20.02 -12.91 -1.76
N PHE A 31 19.24 -13.09 -2.82
CA PHE A 31 18.47 -12.02 -3.45
C PHE A 31 17.39 -11.45 -2.51
N ASP A 32 16.65 -12.30 -1.81
CA ASP A 32 15.66 -11.84 -0.81
C ASP A 32 16.32 -11.00 0.29
N MET A 33 17.48 -11.45 0.80
CA MET A 33 18.23 -10.70 1.81
C MET A 33 18.75 -9.36 1.30
N GLU A 34 19.22 -9.29 0.05
CA GLU A 34 19.63 -8.04 -0.58
C GLU A 34 18.44 -7.09 -0.74
N CYS A 35 17.32 -7.58 -1.27
CA CYS A 35 16.07 -6.81 -1.40
C CYS A 35 15.66 -6.25 -0.05
N LYS A 36 15.65 -7.08 0.99
CA LYS A 36 15.29 -6.69 2.34
C LYS A 36 16.20 -5.58 2.87
N LYS A 37 17.52 -5.74 2.74
CA LYS A 37 18.49 -4.75 3.23
C LYS A 37 18.30 -3.41 2.52
N PHE A 38 18.29 -3.44 1.19
CA PHE A 38 18.13 -2.24 0.38
C PHE A 38 16.81 -1.54 0.66
N MET A 39 15.68 -2.26 0.65
CA MET A 39 14.36 -1.66 0.87
C MET A 39 14.22 -1.05 2.26
N ASN A 40 14.86 -1.63 3.29
CA ASN A 40 14.85 -1.05 4.63
C ASN A 40 15.57 0.31 4.67
N GLU A 41 16.77 0.39 4.10
CA GLU A 41 17.57 1.61 4.03
C GLU A 41 16.87 2.67 3.16
N PHE A 42 16.40 2.26 1.98
CA PHE A 42 15.71 3.13 1.03
C PHE A 42 14.42 3.73 1.61
N VAL A 43 13.60 2.91 2.28
CA VAL A 43 12.39 3.40 2.96
C VAL A 43 12.76 4.33 4.12
N GLY A 44 13.85 4.08 4.84
CA GLY A 44 14.39 5.04 5.83
C GLY A 44 14.57 6.44 5.22
N HIS A 45 15.27 6.52 4.09
CA HIS A 45 15.54 7.77 3.38
C HIS A 45 14.28 8.44 2.80
N ILE A 46 13.22 7.69 2.48
CA ILE A 46 11.94 8.29 2.07
C ILE A 46 11.37 9.19 3.17
N PHE A 47 11.46 8.75 4.42
CA PHE A 47 10.83 9.43 5.57
C PHE A 47 11.75 10.44 6.28
N GLU A 48 13.04 10.48 5.94
CA GLU A 48 13.98 11.48 6.45
C GLU A 48 13.78 12.84 5.77
N ALA A 49 13.79 13.92 6.56
CA ALA A 49 13.55 15.28 6.08
C ALA A 49 14.62 15.75 5.08
N ASP A 50 15.86 15.36 5.29
CA ASP A 50 17.03 15.58 4.44
C ASP A 50 17.44 14.34 3.64
N GLY A 51 16.67 13.25 3.75
CA GLY A 51 16.94 12.01 3.03
C GLY A 51 17.08 12.29 1.54
N TYR A 52 18.11 11.77 0.90
CA TYR A 52 18.33 11.96 -0.53
C TYR A 52 18.58 10.59 -1.16
N SER A 53 17.68 10.18 -2.06
CA SER A 53 17.92 9.01 -2.90
C SER A 53 18.74 9.44 -4.11
N THR A 54 19.90 8.83 -4.30
CA THR A 54 20.71 9.03 -5.50
C THR A 54 19.96 8.53 -6.73
N GLN A 55 20.43 8.91 -7.93
CA GLN A 55 19.86 8.34 -9.17
C GLN A 55 20.08 6.83 -9.25
N GLU A 56 21.18 6.35 -8.66
CA GLU A 56 21.48 4.92 -8.55
C GLU A 56 20.47 4.21 -7.65
N ASP A 57 20.14 4.77 -6.48
CA ASP A 57 19.13 4.19 -5.58
C ASP A 57 17.75 4.14 -6.25
N LYS A 58 17.39 5.16 -7.02
CA LYS A 58 16.12 5.20 -7.77
C LYS A 58 16.07 4.12 -8.85
N ALA A 59 17.16 3.94 -9.60
CA ALA A 59 17.27 2.90 -10.61
C ALA A 59 17.24 1.50 -9.98
N LYS A 60 17.98 1.31 -8.88
CA LYS A 60 18.01 0.05 -8.13
C LYS A 60 16.63 -0.28 -7.54
N PHE A 61 15.94 0.69 -6.96
CA PHE A 61 14.55 0.51 -6.51
C PHE A 61 13.66 0.04 -7.65
N GLY A 62 13.70 0.74 -8.80
CA GLY A 62 12.91 0.39 -9.99
C GLY A 62 13.17 -1.02 -10.49
N LEU A 63 14.43 -1.48 -10.47
CA LEU A 63 14.80 -2.84 -10.82
C LEU A 63 14.24 -3.85 -9.80
N LEU A 64 14.46 -3.62 -8.51
CA LEU A 64 14.07 -4.58 -7.47
C LEU A 64 12.54 -4.77 -7.37
N VAL A 65 11.74 -3.73 -7.60
CA VAL A 65 10.27 -3.86 -7.56
C VAL A 65 9.68 -4.62 -8.75
N GLN A 66 10.47 -4.94 -9.79
CA GLN A 66 10.06 -5.89 -10.82
C GLN A 66 9.95 -7.33 -10.25
N HIS A 67 10.60 -7.60 -9.12
CA HIS A 67 10.57 -8.88 -8.42
C HIS A 67 9.62 -8.87 -7.21
N GLN A 68 9.09 -10.04 -6.86
CA GLN A 68 8.13 -10.20 -5.76
C GLN A 68 8.72 -9.79 -4.41
N GLU A 69 9.98 -10.13 -4.15
CA GLU A 69 10.72 -9.83 -2.92
C GLU A 69 10.84 -8.32 -2.74
N GLY A 70 11.21 -7.58 -3.80
CA GLY A 70 11.34 -6.14 -3.76
C GLY A 70 10.02 -5.44 -3.44
N ARG A 71 8.92 -5.82 -4.11
CA ARG A 71 7.57 -5.28 -3.82
C ARG A 71 7.14 -5.60 -2.39
N SER A 72 7.35 -6.84 -1.97
CA SER A 72 6.99 -7.33 -0.64
C SER A 72 7.73 -6.59 0.47
N TRP A 73 9.06 -6.44 0.34
CA TRP A 73 9.85 -5.73 1.35
C TRP A 73 9.56 -4.25 1.39
N PHE A 74 9.42 -3.60 0.22
CA PHE A 74 9.01 -2.20 0.16
C PHE A 74 7.68 -1.98 0.91
N ALA A 75 6.66 -2.75 0.57
CA ALA A 75 5.34 -2.65 1.21
C ALA A 75 5.41 -2.88 2.73
N LYS A 76 6.15 -3.90 3.18
CA LYS A 76 6.34 -4.20 4.61
C LYS A 76 7.05 -3.06 5.37
N PHE A 77 8.13 -2.51 4.82
CA PHE A 77 8.89 -1.47 5.51
C PHE A 77 8.14 -0.15 5.56
N VAL A 78 7.44 0.21 4.48
CA VAL A 78 6.54 1.37 4.46
C VAL A 78 5.44 1.19 5.49
N ASP A 79 4.73 0.06 5.48
CA ASP A 79 3.68 -0.24 6.47
C ASP A 79 4.21 -0.08 7.90
N GLY A 80 5.42 -0.59 8.16
CA GLY A 80 6.12 -0.44 9.43
C GLY A 80 6.39 1.01 9.88
N GLN A 81 6.47 2.00 8.98
CA GLN A 81 6.70 3.40 9.37
C GLN A 81 5.46 4.05 10.00
N ARG A 82 4.25 3.52 9.77
CA ARG A 82 2.99 4.15 10.21
C ARG A 82 2.84 4.24 11.73
N VAL A 83 3.56 3.37 12.45
CA VAL A 83 3.58 3.38 13.93
C VAL A 83 4.39 4.55 14.48
N LYS A 84 5.31 5.12 13.70
CA LYS A 84 6.12 6.28 14.09
C LYS A 84 5.37 7.58 13.84
N SER A 85 4.88 7.76 12.62
CA SER A 85 4.01 8.90 12.26
C SER A 85 3.14 8.57 11.07
N LYS A 86 1.91 9.10 11.08
CA LYS A 86 1.00 9.11 9.92
C LYS A 86 1.06 10.44 9.17
N GLU A 87 1.40 11.53 9.87
CA GLU A 87 1.64 12.84 9.28
C GLU A 87 3.12 12.95 8.92
N VAL A 88 3.42 13.07 7.64
CA VAL A 88 4.78 13.12 7.10
C VAL A 88 5.10 14.53 6.61
N THR A 89 6.39 14.81 6.41
CA THR A 89 6.80 16.06 5.75
C THR A 89 6.30 16.10 4.31
N GLU A 90 6.15 17.30 3.74
CA GLU A 90 5.77 17.45 2.33
C GLU A 90 6.74 16.71 1.39
N PHE A 91 8.04 16.73 1.68
CA PHE A 91 9.04 15.98 0.93
C PHE A 91 8.82 14.48 0.98
N ALA A 92 8.62 13.91 2.18
CA ALA A 92 8.34 12.50 2.36
C ALA A 92 7.02 12.10 1.68
N PHE A 93 6.00 12.96 1.74
CA PHE A 93 4.72 12.76 1.08
C PHE A 93 4.87 12.56 -0.44
N TYR A 94 5.55 13.48 -1.13
CA TYR A 94 5.72 13.35 -2.58
C TYR A 94 6.64 12.19 -2.99
N ARG A 95 7.60 11.81 -2.14
CA ARG A 95 8.37 10.57 -2.33
C ARG A 95 7.49 9.33 -2.20
N LEU A 96 6.59 9.29 -1.22
CA LEU A 96 5.63 8.19 -1.09
C LEU A 96 4.75 8.10 -2.33
N VAL A 97 4.18 9.21 -2.81
CA VAL A 97 3.41 9.24 -4.06
C VAL A 97 4.23 8.66 -5.22
N GLN A 98 5.47 9.12 -5.41
CA GLN A 98 6.34 8.65 -6.48
C GLN A 98 6.62 7.14 -6.42
N TYR A 99 7.11 6.65 -5.27
CA TYR A 99 7.56 5.26 -5.17
C TYR A 99 6.40 4.27 -5.01
N PHE A 100 5.27 4.71 -4.44
CA PHE A 100 4.05 3.91 -4.47
C PHE A 100 3.55 3.74 -5.89
N ALA A 101 3.53 4.79 -6.71
CA ALA A 101 3.12 4.69 -8.12
C ALA A 101 3.93 3.64 -8.87
N VAL A 102 5.25 3.65 -8.72
CA VAL A 102 6.14 2.67 -9.36
C VAL A 102 5.88 1.25 -8.84
N CYS A 103 5.80 1.06 -7.52
CA CYS A 103 5.57 -0.28 -6.97
C CYS A 103 4.16 -0.82 -7.29
N LEU A 104 3.12 0.02 -7.26
CA LEU A 104 1.75 -0.33 -7.64
C LEU A 104 1.64 -0.68 -9.12
N PHE A 105 2.38 0.01 -9.99
CA PHE A 105 2.49 -0.34 -11.39
C PHE A 105 3.07 -1.76 -11.57
N GLU A 106 4.20 -2.06 -10.91
CA GLU A 106 4.79 -3.40 -10.99
C GLU A 106 3.89 -4.48 -10.36
N CYS A 107 3.20 -4.17 -9.26
CA CYS A 107 2.18 -5.07 -8.67
C CYS A 107 1.08 -5.39 -9.70
N ASN A 108 0.64 -4.40 -10.48
CA ASN A 108 -0.38 -4.59 -11.50
C ASN A 108 0.12 -5.46 -12.66
N VAL A 109 1.35 -5.24 -13.11
CA VAL A 109 1.97 -6.02 -14.19
C VAL A 109 2.14 -7.48 -13.78
N ALA A 110 2.52 -7.74 -12.53
CA ALA A 110 2.79 -9.08 -12.00
C ALA A 110 1.57 -9.77 -11.37
N ASP A 111 0.38 -9.14 -11.32
CA ASP A 111 -0.79 -9.60 -10.53
C ASP A 111 -0.44 -9.88 -9.04
N ASP A 112 0.50 -9.11 -8.47
CA ASP A 112 0.98 -9.26 -7.10
C ASP A 112 0.19 -8.39 -6.12
N PHE A 113 -0.95 -8.92 -5.66
CA PHE A 113 -1.94 -8.12 -4.93
C PHE A 113 -1.65 -7.96 -3.43
N ALA A 114 -0.79 -8.79 -2.85
CA ALA A 114 -0.46 -8.69 -1.42
C ALA A 114 0.29 -7.38 -1.05
N PRO A 115 1.41 -7.03 -1.69
CA PRO A 115 2.06 -5.73 -1.49
C PRO A 115 1.16 -4.58 -1.93
N ALA A 116 0.41 -4.72 -3.03
CA ALA A 116 -0.54 -3.69 -3.48
C ALA A 116 -1.61 -3.37 -2.43
N THR A 117 -2.18 -4.39 -1.77
CA THR A 117 -3.19 -4.21 -0.71
C THR A 117 -2.60 -3.44 0.47
N THR A 118 -1.34 -3.74 0.81
CA THR A 118 -0.63 -3.03 1.88
C THR A 118 -0.42 -1.57 1.49
N LEU A 119 0.06 -1.31 0.27
CA LEU A 119 0.27 0.05 -0.23
C LEU A 119 -1.04 0.84 -0.37
N MET A 120 -2.14 0.21 -0.79
CA MET A 120 -3.47 0.81 -0.80
C MET A 120 -3.84 1.33 0.58
N ASN A 121 -3.73 0.50 1.62
CA ASN A 121 -4.01 0.93 3.00
C ASN A 121 -3.10 2.10 3.42
N MET A 122 -1.84 2.09 2.98
CA MET A 122 -0.89 3.17 3.27
C MET A 122 -1.24 4.46 2.53
N CYS A 123 -1.86 4.39 1.35
CA CYS A 123 -2.37 5.57 0.63
C CYS A 123 -3.42 6.34 1.45
N PHE A 124 -4.27 5.63 2.20
CA PHE A 124 -5.28 6.20 3.10
C PHE A 124 -4.71 6.57 4.48
N THR A 125 -3.48 6.15 4.80
CA THR A 125 -2.86 6.37 6.12
C THR A 125 -1.97 7.61 6.11
N TYR A 126 -1.06 7.71 5.14
CA TYR A 126 -0.10 8.79 5.10
C TYR A 126 -0.71 10.08 4.57
N ASN A 127 -0.42 11.16 5.28
CA ASN A 127 -0.91 12.48 4.95
C ASN A 127 0.13 13.55 5.27
N PHE A 128 -0.02 14.73 4.67
CA PHE A 128 0.67 15.94 5.11
C PHE A 128 -0.33 17.08 5.23
N THR A 129 -0.01 18.04 6.10
CA THR A 129 -0.84 19.22 6.33
C THR A 129 -0.24 20.39 5.55
N SER A 130 -0.87 20.75 4.42
CA SER A 130 -0.46 21.89 3.61
C SER A 130 -0.97 23.19 4.22
N THR A 131 -0.10 24.20 4.32
CA THR A 131 -0.43 25.56 4.75
C THR A 131 -0.66 26.52 3.58
N ASN A 132 -0.40 26.08 2.35
CA ASN A 132 -0.41 26.88 1.13
C ASN A 132 -1.52 26.47 0.15
N ALA A 133 -2.73 26.17 0.65
CA ALA A 133 -3.87 25.90 -0.24
C ALA A 133 -4.28 27.19 -0.98
N ILE A 134 -4.01 27.25 -2.29
CA ILE A 134 -4.42 28.35 -3.16
C ILE A 134 -5.93 28.55 -3.03
N GLY A 135 -6.36 29.78 -2.69
CA GLY A 135 -7.78 30.13 -2.56
C GLY A 135 -8.39 29.97 -1.17
N ARG A 136 -7.62 29.61 -0.14
CA ARG A 136 -8.07 29.63 1.26
C ARG A 136 -7.53 30.85 2.00
N THR A 137 -8.30 31.37 2.96
CA THR A 137 -7.87 32.49 3.81
C THR A 137 -6.59 32.13 4.57
N ALA A 138 -5.70 33.11 4.75
CA ALA A 138 -4.46 32.93 5.49
C ALA A 138 -4.74 32.28 6.86
N GLY A 139 -4.16 31.10 7.09
CA GLY A 139 -4.32 30.33 8.34
C GLY A 139 -5.15 29.05 8.24
N GLN A 140 -5.76 28.73 7.09
CA GLN A 140 -6.44 27.44 6.90
C GLN A 140 -5.47 26.39 6.35
N SER A 141 -5.08 25.44 7.21
CA SER A 141 -4.36 24.25 6.78
C SER A 141 -5.31 23.18 6.24
N SER A 142 -4.86 22.39 5.28
CA SER A 142 -5.61 21.26 4.73
C SER A 142 -4.77 20.00 4.74
N LYS A 143 -5.34 18.94 5.31
CA LYS A 143 -4.74 17.60 5.26
C LYS A 143 -4.94 17.01 3.87
N GLN A 144 -3.87 16.53 3.28
CA GLN A 144 -3.87 15.84 1.99
C GLN A 144 -3.36 14.42 2.18
N PHE A 145 -4.06 13.45 1.61
CA PHE A 145 -3.70 12.04 1.71
C PHE A 145 -3.06 11.52 0.42
N VAL A 146 -2.20 10.51 0.54
CA VAL A 146 -1.48 9.93 -0.61
C VAL A 146 -2.45 9.37 -1.66
N TYR A 147 -3.58 8.79 -1.25
CA TYR A 147 -4.58 8.24 -2.18
C TYR A 147 -5.12 9.29 -3.17
N GLU A 148 -5.15 10.57 -2.78
CA GLU A 148 -5.67 11.66 -3.62
C GLU A 148 -4.82 11.85 -4.89
N TYR A 149 -3.53 11.49 -4.83
CA TYR A 149 -2.55 11.63 -5.91
C TYR A 149 -2.33 10.34 -6.70
N LEU A 150 -2.95 9.23 -6.28
CA LEU A 150 -2.76 7.91 -6.88
C LEU A 150 -4.05 7.31 -7.42
N LYS A 151 -5.11 8.10 -7.61
CA LYS A 151 -6.41 7.61 -8.11
C LYS A 151 -6.33 6.98 -9.51
N ASP A 152 -5.36 7.41 -10.32
CA ASP A 152 -5.23 6.96 -11.70
C ASP A 152 -4.36 5.69 -11.87
N GLN A 153 -3.96 5.03 -10.78
CA GLN A 153 -3.16 3.80 -10.89
C GLN A 153 -4.01 2.67 -11.53
N PRO A 154 -3.49 1.95 -12.54
CA PRO A 154 -4.24 0.92 -13.25
C PRO A 154 -4.77 -0.21 -12.37
N ILE A 155 -4.06 -0.52 -11.27
CA ILE A 155 -4.44 -1.60 -10.35
C ILE A 155 -5.81 -1.38 -9.70
N TRP A 156 -6.24 -0.12 -9.52
CA TRP A 156 -7.56 0.18 -8.96
C TRP A 156 -8.69 -0.16 -9.94
N LYS A 157 -8.42 -0.27 -11.24
CA LYS A 157 -9.41 -0.71 -12.24
C LYS A 157 -9.53 -2.24 -12.30
N SER A 158 -8.67 -2.98 -11.60
CA SER A 158 -8.67 -4.45 -11.62
C SER A 158 -9.62 -5.03 -10.59
N LEU A 159 -10.75 -5.61 -11.02
CA LEU A 159 -11.63 -6.37 -10.12
C LEU A 159 -10.91 -7.57 -9.47
N ARG A 160 -9.87 -8.14 -10.12
CA ARG A 160 -9.05 -9.20 -9.53
C ARG A 160 -8.29 -8.72 -8.29
N PHE A 161 -7.76 -7.50 -8.35
CA PHE A 161 -7.11 -6.88 -7.20
C PHE A 161 -8.09 -6.74 -6.03
N TRP A 162 -9.27 -6.16 -6.28
CA TRP A 162 -10.27 -5.95 -5.23
C TRP A 162 -10.76 -7.26 -4.63
N ASP A 163 -11.03 -8.27 -5.47
CA ASP A 163 -11.39 -9.61 -5.01
C ASP A 163 -10.33 -10.19 -4.08
N SER A 164 -9.06 -10.18 -4.51
CA SER A 164 -7.95 -10.72 -3.75
C SER A 164 -7.73 -9.96 -2.45
N ALA A 165 -7.68 -8.63 -2.50
CA ALA A 165 -7.44 -7.77 -1.36
C ALA A 165 -8.51 -7.96 -0.27
N PHE A 166 -9.78 -8.08 -0.67
CA PHE A 166 -10.88 -8.32 0.25
C PHE A 166 -10.82 -9.71 0.90
N LEU A 167 -10.61 -10.75 0.10
CA LEU A 167 -10.49 -12.12 0.61
C LEU A 167 -9.30 -12.27 1.54
N MET A 168 -8.17 -11.61 1.25
CA MET A 168 -7.01 -11.55 2.14
C MET A 168 -7.35 -10.90 3.48
N ALA A 169 -8.11 -9.81 3.47
CA ALA A 169 -8.51 -9.10 4.69
C ALA A 169 -9.42 -9.96 5.57
N ILE A 170 -10.45 -10.58 5.00
CA ILE A 170 -11.33 -11.51 5.72
C ILE A 170 -10.53 -12.70 6.24
N HIS A 171 -9.67 -13.29 5.42
CA HIS A 171 -8.85 -14.43 5.83
C HIS A 171 -7.91 -14.08 6.99
N ALA A 172 -7.29 -12.89 6.96
CA ALA A 172 -6.42 -12.43 8.04
C ALA A 172 -7.19 -12.26 9.36
N ASP A 173 -8.38 -11.68 9.31
CA ASP A 173 -9.23 -11.51 10.49
C ASP A 173 -9.79 -12.84 11.02
N ARG A 174 -10.21 -13.72 10.11
CA ARG A 174 -10.57 -15.09 10.44
C ARG A 174 -9.41 -15.82 11.10
N THR A 175 -8.19 -15.70 10.56
CA THR A 175 -6.99 -16.33 11.15
C THR A 175 -6.70 -15.81 12.56
N LYS A 176 -6.92 -14.52 12.85
CA LYS A 176 -6.78 -13.99 14.22
C LYS A 176 -7.83 -14.57 15.16
N ARG A 177 -9.07 -14.75 14.71
CA ARG A 177 -10.15 -15.38 15.50
C ARG A 177 -9.91 -16.88 15.70
N ILE A 178 -9.49 -17.59 14.65
CA ILE A 178 -9.19 -19.03 14.66
C ILE A 178 -7.86 -19.34 15.38
N GLY A 179 -6.88 -18.43 15.38
CA GLY A 179 -5.66 -18.58 16.18
C GLY A 179 -5.95 -18.70 17.69
N ALA A 180 -7.14 -18.28 18.14
CA ALA A 180 -7.68 -18.52 19.47
C ALA A 180 -8.52 -19.82 19.58
N MET A 181 -8.85 -20.48 18.47
CA MET A 181 -9.63 -21.72 18.40
C MET A 181 -8.75 -22.97 18.54
N SER A 182 -8.28 -23.24 19.76
CA SER A 182 -8.16 -24.64 20.16
C SER A 182 -9.54 -25.11 20.66
N GLY A 183 -10.31 -25.84 19.84
CA GLY A 183 -11.51 -26.54 20.34
C GLY A 183 -12.85 -26.30 19.64
N TRP A 184 -12.91 -26.08 18.31
CA TRP A 184 -14.21 -26.03 17.60
C TRP A 184 -15.15 -27.20 17.93
N ASN A 185 -14.58 -28.40 18.06
CA ASN A 185 -15.31 -29.62 18.42
C ASN A 185 -15.80 -29.64 19.87
N THR A 186 -15.23 -28.80 20.75
CA THR A 186 -15.61 -28.67 22.16
C THR A 186 -16.54 -27.49 22.42
N TRP A 187 -16.87 -26.71 21.39
CA TRP A 187 -17.75 -25.56 21.52
C TRP A 187 -19.22 -25.97 21.60
N ASP A 188 -19.97 -25.27 22.45
CA ASP A 188 -21.42 -25.35 22.48
C ASP A 188 -22.05 -24.63 21.27
N GLN A 189 -23.38 -24.70 21.15
CA GLN A 189 -24.08 -24.10 20.02
C GLN A 189 -23.98 -22.56 20.03
N GLN A 190 -24.05 -21.93 21.22
CA GLN A 190 -23.97 -20.48 21.33
C GLN A 190 -22.61 -19.96 20.85
N GLN A 191 -21.52 -20.64 21.19
CA GLN A 191 -20.17 -20.28 20.76
C GLN A 191 -19.99 -20.40 19.24
N LYS A 192 -20.65 -21.37 18.60
CA LYS A 192 -20.66 -21.52 17.14
C LYS A 192 -21.47 -20.41 16.49
N ASP A 193 -22.65 -20.12 17.04
CA ASP A 193 -23.52 -19.04 16.56
C ASP A 193 -22.82 -17.67 16.69
N ASP A 194 -22.18 -17.40 17.83
CA ASP A 194 -21.41 -16.17 18.07
C ASP A 194 -20.24 -16.02 17.08
N PHE A 195 -19.60 -17.14 16.72
CA PHE A 195 -18.54 -17.13 15.72
C PHE A 195 -19.07 -16.86 14.31
N GLU A 196 -20.18 -17.49 13.91
CA GLU A 196 -20.82 -17.24 12.62
C GLU A 196 -21.25 -15.77 12.50
N ILE A 197 -21.88 -15.21 13.55
CA ILE A 197 -22.20 -13.78 13.65
C ILE A 197 -20.93 -12.92 13.53
N GLY A 198 -19.84 -13.35 14.16
CA GLY A 198 -18.53 -12.68 14.06
C GLY A 198 -17.96 -12.67 12.65
N GLU A 199 -18.10 -13.77 11.89
CA GLU A 199 -17.69 -13.85 10.49
C GLU A 199 -18.53 -12.93 9.60
N GLU A 200 -19.86 -12.93 9.77
CA GLU A 200 -20.78 -12.04 9.04
C GLU A 200 -20.47 -10.56 9.30
N ASN A 201 -20.33 -10.17 10.57
CA ASN A 201 -19.99 -8.79 10.95
C ASN A 201 -18.63 -8.37 10.40
N SER A 202 -17.66 -9.29 10.37
CA SER A 202 -16.36 -9.05 9.78
C SER A 202 -16.47 -8.84 8.27
N ALA A 203 -17.23 -9.67 7.55
CA ALA A 203 -17.45 -9.51 6.11
C ALA A 203 -18.12 -8.17 5.79
N PHE A 204 -19.16 -7.80 6.55
CA PHE A 204 -19.85 -6.52 6.40
C PHE A 204 -18.91 -5.32 6.59
N ALA A 205 -18.13 -5.30 7.68
CA ALA A 205 -17.22 -4.19 7.99
C ALA A 205 -16.12 -4.01 6.93
N HIS A 206 -15.55 -5.12 6.45
CA HIS A 206 -14.60 -5.07 5.35
C HIS A 206 -15.27 -4.59 4.06
N LEU A 207 -16.48 -5.05 3.76
CA LEU A 207 -17.16 -4.70 2.50
C LEU A 207 -17.45 -3.20 2.46
N ALA A 208 -17.96 -2.65 3.56
CA ALA A 208 -18.18 -1.21 3.70
C ALA A 208 -16.88 -0.42 3.50
N SER A 209 -15.79 -0.85 4.13
CA SER A 209 -14.47 -0.19 4.02
C SER A 209 -13.93 -0.24 2.59
N PHE A 210 -14.05 -1.39 1.92
CA PHE A 210 -13.59 -1.58 0.54
C PHE A 210 -14.41 -0.74 -0.44
N LEU A 211 -15.72 -0.66 -0.28
CA LEU A 211 -16.58 0.17 -1.14
C LEU A 211 -16.25 1.65 -0.99
N TYR A 212 -15.96 2.10 0.23
CA TYR A 212 -15.44 3.45 0.47
C TYR A 212 -14.10 3.67 -0.26
N MET A 213 -13.14 2.75 -0.11
CA MET A 213 -11.83 2.85 -0.77
C MET A 213 -11.95 2.86 -2.30
N MET A 214 -12.75 1.95 -2.86
CA MET A 214 -13.05 1.89 -4.29
C MET A 214 -13.65 3.21 -4.79
N ASN A 215 -14.57 3.82 -4.04
CA ASN A 215 -15.12 5.12 -4.42
C ASN A 215 -14.07 6.24 -4.38
N ALA A 216 -13.29 6.32 -3.31
CA ALA A 216 -12.25 7.33 -3.15
C ALA A 216 -11.14 7.23 -4.22
N LEU A 217 -10.84 6.02 -4.70
CA LEU A 217 -9.89 5.72 -5.77
C LEU A 217 -10.51 5.74 -7.18
N GLY A 218 -11.77 6.16 -7.33
CA GLY A 218 -12.38 6.41 -8.64
C GLY A 218 -12.80 5.15 -9.41
N VAL A 219 -13.03 4.03 -8.71
CA VAL A 219 -13.62 2.83 -9.33
C VAL A 219 -15.06 3.13 -9.74
N GLU A 220 -15.44 2.71 -10.94
CA GLU A 220 -16.74 3.02 -11.52
C GLU A 220 -17.89 2.38 -10.72
N LYS A 221 -19.04 3.05 -10.70
CA LYS A 221 -20.22 2.59 -9.93
C LYS A 221 -20.61 1.15 -10.27
N ASN A 222 -20.62 0.80 -11.56
CA ASN A 222 -20.94 -0.55 -12.03
C ASN A 222 -19.99 -1.60 -11.45
N ASP A 223 -18.69 -1.33 -11.43
CA ASP A 223 -17.70 -2.26 -10.89
C ASP A 223 -17.82 -2.41 -9.37
N ARG A 224 -18.16 -1.32 -8.67
CA ARG A 224 -18.46 -1.36 -7.23
C ARG A 224 -19.71 -2.19 -6.93
N GLU A 225 -20.75 -2.11 -7.77
CA GLU A 225 -21.97 -2.91 -7.63
C GLU A 225 -21.71 -4.40 -7.88
N ILE A 226 -20.93 -4.73 -8.92
CA ILE A 226 -20.51 -6.11 -9.20
C ILE A 226 -19.74 -6.68 -8.00
N PHE A 227 -18.75 -5.93 -7.50
CA PHE A 227 -17.96 -6.32 -6.34
C PHE A 227 -18.83 -6.50 -5.08
N ARG A 228 -19.72 -5.55 -4.78
CA ARG A 228 -20.64 -5.62 -3.64
C ARG A 228 -21.50 -6.86 -3.69
N ASN A 229 -22.16 -7.13 -4.83
CA ASN A 229 -23.07 -8.25 -4.95
C ASN A 229 -22.33 -9.58 -4.75
N LYS A 230 -21.17 -9.73 -5.39
CA LYS A 230 -20.32 -10.91 -5.24
C LYS A 230 -19.87 -11.12 -3.79
N MET A 231 -19.35 -10.08 -3.15
CA MET A 231 -18.81 -10.19 -1.78
C MET A 231 -19.89 -10.32 -0.71
N SER A 232 -21.09 -9.79 -0.94
CA SER A 232 -22.24 -10.01 -0.07
C SER A 232 -22.66 -11.48 -0.07
N THR A 233 -22.64 -12.13 -1.25
CA THR A 233 -22.89 -13.58 -1.35
C THR A 233 -21.78 -14.40 -0.68
N ILE A 234 -20.50 -14.06 -0.91
CA ILE A 234 -19.37 -14.79 -0.29
C ILE A 234 -19.37 -14.63 1.24
N GLY A 235 -19.72 -13.43 1.72
CA GLY A 235 -19.79 -13.11 3.15
C GLY A 235 -21.08 -13.54 3.84
N ASN A 236 -22.00 -14.21 3.14
CA ASN A 236 -23.33 -14.60 3.64
C ASN A 236 -24.10 -13.44 4.31
N LEU A 237 -24.01 -12.24 3.76
CA LEU A 237 -24.65 -11.07 4.36
C LEU A 237 -26.18 -11.15 4.24
N ARG A 238 -26.86 -10.72 5.31
CA ARG A 238 -28.33 -10.63 5.35
C ARG A 238 -28.83 -9.50 4.47
N GLU A 239 -30.06 -9.60 3.96
CA GLU A 239 -30.66 -8.56 3.11
C GLU A 239 -30.69 -7.18 3.77
N GLU A 240 -30.86 -7.12 5.09
CA GLU A 240 -30.82 -5.87 5.87
C GLU A 240 -29.44 -5.21 5.79
N GLN A 241 -28.37 -5.99 5.98
CA GLN A 241 -26.99 -5.51 5.86
C GLN A 241 -26.68 -5.08 4.42
N ILE A 242 -27.23 -5.77 3.41
CA ILE A 242 -27.07 -5.35 2.02
C ILE A 242 -27.73 -3.99 1.78
N ARG A 243 -28.93 -3.77 2.32
CA ARG A 243 -29.63 -2.46 2.24
C ARG A 243 -28.85 -1.36 2.96
N GLU A 244 -28.29 -1.63 4.14
CA GLU A 244 -27.43 -0.67 4.85
C GLU A 244 -26.18 -0.30 4.04
N LEU A 245 -25.56 -1.28 3.36
CA LEU A 245 -24.45 -1.03 2.45
C LEU A 245 -24.89 -0.15 1.27
N GLU A 246 -26.07 -0.38 0.70
CA GLU A 246 -26.61 0.44 -0.39
C GLU A 246 -26.79 1.90 0.03
N GLU A 247 -27.44 2.13 1.17
CA GLU A 247 -27.65 3.48 1.71
C GLU A 247 -26.32 4.18 2.01
N SER A 248 -25.36 3.47 2.61
CA SER A 248 -24.04 4.03 2.91
C SER A 248 -23.23 4.40 1.65
N ILE A 249 -23.38 3.65 0.55
CA ILE A 249 -22.71 3.95 -0.74
C ILE A 249 -23.38 5.13 -1.45
N GLU A 250 -24.70 5.29 -1.34
CA GLU A 250 -25.42 6.43 -1.90
C GLU A 250 -25.01 7.75 -1.22
N ILE A 251 -24.69 7.72 0.07
CA ILE A 251 -24.11 8.86 0.81
C ILE A 251 -22.70 9.22 0.30
N LEU A 252 -21.99 8.29 -0.33
CA LEU A 252 -20.65 8.49 -0.87
C LEU A 252 -20.62 8.97 -2.34
N GLN A 253 -21.77 9.15 -2.99
CA GLN A 253 -21.93 9.72 -4.34
C GLN A 253 -22.07 11.25 -4.28
#